data_AF-A0A9X2J7F0-F1
#
_entry.id   AF-A0A9X2J7F0-F1
#
_cell.length_a   1.000
_cell.length_b   1.000
_cell.length_c   1.000
_cell.angle_alpha   90.00
_cell.angle_beta   90.00
_cell.angle_gamma   90.00
#
_symmetry.space_group_name_H-M   'P 1'
#
loop_
_entity.id
_entity.type
_entity.pdbx_description
1 polymer ?
#
loop_
_entity_poly.entity_id
_entity_poly.type
_entity_poly.pdbx_seq_one_letter_code
_entity_poly.pdbx_strand_id
1 'polypeptide(L)'
;EISQGITKREEQVCYRADIPYVTPADGGWRPSIHMPRWASRITLEITAIRIQRIQDISEEDAKAEGLRWHSLYREWGGVELHPDSRPDLPQWRWYDNPVEAFKNLWESINGAGSWDQNPWVWVIEFRRVEQQAEIAA
;
A
#
# COMPACT_ATOMS: atom_id res chain seq x y z
N GLU A 1 5.68 6.45 37.89
CA GLU A 1 6.44 5.39 37.19
C GLU A 1 5.45 4.44 36.53
N ILE A 2 5.42 4.38 35.20
CA ILE A 2 4.57 3.44 34.46
C ILE A 2 5.50 2.49 33.73
N SER A 3 6.21 1.68 34.51
CA SER A 3 6.77 0.43 33.99
C SER A 3 5.62 -0.58 33.96
N GLN A 4 5.38 -1.19 32.80
CA GLN A 4 5.08 -2.61 32.60
C GLN A 4 4.79 -2.73 31.11
N GLY A 5 5.88 -2.94 30.37
CA GLY A 5 5.84 -3.20 28.94
C GLY A 5 4.95 -4.40 28.65
N ILE A 6 4.32 -4.38 27.48
CA ILE A 6 3.62 -5.53 26.92
C ILE A 6 4.66 -6.64 26.78
N THR A 7 4.64 -7.56 27.74
CA THR A 7 5.50 -8.74 27.76
C THR A 7 5.22 -9.54 26.50
N LYS A 8 6.27 -9.88 25.74
CA LYS A 8 6.26 -10.81 24.62
C LYS A 8 5.39 -12.03 24.97
N ARG A 9 4.16 -12.10 24.45
CA ARG A 9 3.60 -13.39 24.07
C ARG A 9 3.96 -13.55 22.60
N GLU A 10 5.04 -14.28 22.35
CA GLU A 10 5.44 -14.73 21.01
C GLU A 10 4.38 -15.65 20.38
N GLU A 11 3.39 -16.06 21.17
CA GLU A 11 2.29 -16.91 20.77
C GLU A 11 1.14 -16.06 20.18
N GLN A 12 0.94 -16.24 18.87
CA GLN A 12 -0.31 -15.98 18.14
C GLN A 12 -0.64 -14.54 17.74
N VAL A 13 0.30 -13.82 17.10
CA VAL A 13 -0.13 -12.70 16.24
C VAL A 13 0.27 -13.00 14.81
N CYS A 14 -0.70 -13.48 14.02
CA CYS A 14 -0.56 -13.68 12.60
C CYS A 14 -1.04 -12.42 11.87
N TYR A 15 -0.19 -11.86 11.01
CA TYR A 15 -0.57 -10.84 10.04
C TYR A 15 -0.60 -11.44 8.64
N ARG A 16 -1.50 -10.94 7.79
CA ARG A 16 -1.67 -11.46 6.44
C ARG A 16 -0.40 -11.36 5.59
N ALA A 17 0.50 -10.44 5.94
CA ALA A 17 1.81 -10.29 5.32
C ALA A 17 2.82 -11.40 5.69
N ASP A 18 2.59 -12.15 6.77
CA ASP A 18 3.46 -13.26 7.19
C ASP A 18 3.18 -14.54 6.38
N ILE A 19 1.91 -14.91 6.23
CA ILE A 19 1.48 -16.17 5.63
C ILE A 19 0.15 -15.98 4.87
N PRO A 20 0.15 -15.30 3.70
CA PRO A 20 -1.08 -14.83 3.05
C PRO A 20 -2.03 -15.95 2.57
N TYR A 21 -1.55 -17.19 2.50
CA TYR A 21 -2.29 -18.37 2.04
C TYR A 21 -2.81 -19.27 3.18
N VAL A 22 -2.61 -18.86 4.43
CA VAL A 22 -3.05 -19.62 5.60
C VAL A 22 -4.23 -18.92 6.24
N THR A 23 -5.34 -19.62 6.43
CA THR A 23 -6.42 -19.13 7.29
C THR A 23 -5.95 -19.26 8.74
N PRO A 24 -5.89 -18.18 9.54
CA PRO A 24 -5.44 -18.27 10.92
C PRO A 24 -6.30 -19.25 11.71
N ALA A 25 -5.67 -20.22 12.38
CA ALA A 25 -6.35 -21.09 13.33
C ALA A 25 -6.69 -20.26 14.57
N ASP A 26 -7.97 -19.90 14.67
CA ASP A 26 -8.60 -19.11 15.74
C ASP A 26 -8.21 -17.62 15.82
N GLY A 27 -9.23 -16.75 15.97
CA GLY A 27 -9.07 -15.30 16.20
C GLY A 27 -8.96 -14.41 14.96
N GLY A 28 -8.74 -14.98 13.77
CA GLY A 28 -8.67 -14.23 12.50
C GLY A 28 -7.42 -13.35 12.37
N TRP A 29 -7.29 -12.66 11.24
CA TRP A 29 -6.17 -11.75 11.01
C TRP A 29 -6.26 -10.54 11.92
N ARG A 30 -5.19 -10.22 12.64
CA ARG A 30 -5.10 -8.92 13.32
C ARG A 30 -4.86 -7.83 12.27
N PRO A 31 -5.69 -6.78 12.21
CA PRO A 31 -5.47 -5.67 11.28
C PRO A 31 -4.09 -5.02 11.50
N SER A 32 -3.39 -4.71 10.42
CA SER A 32 -2.05 -4.08 10.48
C SER A 32 -2.06 -2.71 11.18
N ILE A 33 -3.20 -2.02 11.21
CA ILE A 33 -3.36 -0.76 11.97
C ILE A 33 -3.20 -0.93 13.49
N HIS A 34 -3.32 -2.17 13.99
CA HIS A 34 -3.07 -2.53 15.39
C HIS A 34 -1.74 -3.26 15.57
N MET A 35 -0.86 -3.23 14.56
CA MET A 35 0.46 -3.84 14.61
C MET A 35 1.39 -3.06 15.54
N PRO A 36 1.95 -3.69 16.59
CA PRO A 36 2.92 -3.03 17.45
C PRO A 36 4.23 -2.81 16.69
N ARG A 37 5.00 -1.79 17.10
CA ARG A 37 6.23 -1.38 16.40
C ARG A 37 7.27 -2.50 16.26
N TRP A 38 7.37 -3.40 17.24
CA TRP A 38 8.31 -4.53 17.20
C TRP A 38 7.97 -5.56 16.11
N ALA A 39 6.72 -5.63 15.65
CA ALA A 39 6.28 -6.53 14.59
C ALA A 39 6.33 -5.87 13.19
N SER A 40 6.56 -4.55 13.13
CA SER A 40 6.67 -3.83 11.85
C SER A 40 7.97 -4.19 11.15
N ARG A 41 7.87 -4.53 9.86
CA ARG A 41 9.02 -4.88 9.01
C ARG A 41 9.72 -3.65 8.39
N ILE A 42 9.00 -2.53 8.34
CA ILE A 42 9.46 -1.31 7.70
C ILE A 42 9.23 -0.14 8.66
N THR A 43 10.22 0.75 8.73
CA THR A 43 10.09 2.05 9.39
C THR A 43 10.21 3.10 8.31
N LEU A 44 9.19 3.96 8.21
CA LEU A 44 9.13 5.05 7.25
C LEU A 44 9.20 6.37 8.02
N GLU A 45 10.14 7.23 7.65
CA GLU A 45 10.23 8.59 8.14
C GLU A 45 9.49 9.51 7.17
N ILE A 46 8.53 10.28 7.66
CA ILE A 46 7.81 11.27 6.86
C ILE A 46 8.75 12.45 6.59
N THR A 47 8.95 12.79 5.32
CA THR A 47 9.83 13.87 4.88
C THR A 47 9.06 15.14 4.52
N ALA A 48 7.80 15.02 4.06
CA ALA A 48 6.95 16.15 3.78
C ALA A 48 5.45 15.78 3.91
N ILE A 49 4.64 16.78 4.26
CA ILE A 49 3.18 16.68 4.28
C ILE A 49 2.63 17.95 3.60
N ARG A 50 1.77 17.77 2.60
CA ARG A 50 1.14 18.88 1.88
C ARG A 50 -0.29 18.55 1.49
N ILE A 51 -1.07 19.59 1.19
CA ILE A 51 -2.45 19.47 0.70
C ILE A 51 -2.44 19.73 -0.81
N GLN A 52 -3.13 18.88 -1.58
CA GLN A 52 -3.22 19.00 -3.05
C GLN A 52 -4.62 18.57 -3.52
N ARG A 53 -5.05 19.04 -4.69
CA ARG A 53 -6.20 18.43 -5.39
C ARG A 53 -5.76 17.10 -5.98
N ILE A 54 -6.65 16.10 -6.04
CA ILE A 54 -6.27 14.79 -6.58
C ILE A 54 -5.87 14.85 -8.06
N GLN A 55 -6.51 15.72 -8.84
CA GLN A 55 -6.14 15.96 -10.24
C GLN A 55 -4.85 16.78 -10.41
N ASP A 56 -4.37 17.35 -9.30
CA ASP A 56 -3.06 17.97 -9.06
C ASP A 56 -1.85 17.07 -9.36
N ILE A 57 -2.05 15.75 -9.29
CA ILE A 57 -0.95 14.76 -9.18
C ILE A 57 -0.02 14.81 -10.40
N SER A 58 1.28 14.80 -10.13
CA SER A 58 2.31 14.70 -11.18
C SER A 58 2.44 13.26 -11.69
N GLU A 59 3.04 13.09 -12.87
CA GLU A 59 3.37 11.74 -13.34
C GLU A 59 4.35 11.03 -12.42
N GLU A 60 5.31 11.77 -11.85
CA GLU A 60 6.32 11.25 -10.93
C GLU A 60 5.67 10.74 -9.64
N ASP A 61 4.74 11.51 -9.08
CA ASP A 61 3.98 11.13 -7.88
C ASP A 61 3.12 9.89 -8.17
N ALA A 62 2.42 9.88 -9.31
CA ALA A 62 1.62 8.73 -9.72
C ALA A 62 2.47 7.44 -9.87
N LYS A 63 3.70 7.55 -10.39
CA LYS A 63 4.64 6.42 -10.46
C LYS A 63 5.11 5.99 -9.06
N ALA A 64 5.33 6.94 -8.15
CA ALA A 64 5.79 6.68 -6.79
C ALA A 64 4.76 5.96 -5.90
N GLU A 65 3.46 6.08 -6.20
CA GLU A 65 2.37 5.34 -5.53
C GLU A 65 2.46 3.81 -5.71
N GLY A 66 3.37 3.33 -6.57
CA GLY A 66 3.69 1.91 -6.68
C GLY A 66 3.02 1.20 -7.86
N LEU A 67 2.59 1.96 -8.87
CA LEU A 67 2.16 1.43 -10.16
C LEU A 67 3.22 0.49 -10.74
N ARG A 68 2.81 -0.68 -11.26
CA ARG A 68 3.74 -1.63 -11.86
C ARG A 68 4.01 -1.22 -13.29
N TRP A 69 5.29 -1.07 -13.61
CA TRP A 69 5.74 -0.92 -15.00
C TRP A 69 5.86 -2.28 -15.66
N HIS A 70 5.21 -2.47 -16.81
CA HIS A 70 5.39 -3.67 -17.62
C HIS A 70 6.26 -3.40 -18.84
N SER A 71 7.51 -3.89 -18.79
CA SER A 71 8.52 -3.62 -19.81
C SER A 71 8.21 -4.16 -21.21
N LEU A 72 7.39 -5.21 -21.34
CA LEU A 72 7.06 -5.80 -22.65
C LEU A 72 6.06 -4.96 -23.43
N TYR A 73 5.15 -4.26 -22.75
CA TYR A 73 4.10 -3.47 -23.38
C TYR A 73 4.31 -1.95 -23.21
N ARG A 74 5.32 -1.51 -22.43
CA ARG A 74 5.60 -0.10 -22.10
C ARG A 74 4.43 0.62 -21.43
N GLU A 75 3.70 -0.11 -20.58
CA GLU A 75 2.49 0.39 -19.94
C GLU A 75 2.64 0.42 -18.41
N TRP A 76 1.86 1.29 -17.78
CA TRP A 76 1.67 1.38 -16.33
C TRP A 76 0.37 0.67 -15.97
N GLY A 77 0.37 -0.27 -15.02
CA GLY A 77 -0.86 -1.00 -14.71
C GLY A 77 -0.73 -2.02 -13.61
N GLY A 78 -1.61 -3.03 -13.64
CA GLY A 78 -1.66 -4.11 -12.64
C GLY A 78 -2.49 -3.79 -11.39
N VAL A 79 -3.39 -2.82 -11.48
CA VAL A 79 -4.27 -2.42 -10.36
C VAL A 79 -5.61 -3.17 -10.39
N GLU A 80 -6.17 -3.40 -11.59
CA GLU A 80 -7.46 -4.04 -11.76
C GLU A 80 -7.48 -4.98 -12.98
N LEU A 81 -8.44 -5.92 -13.00
CA LEU A 81 -8.66 -6.83 -14.11
C LEU A 81 -9.33 -6.08 -15.28
N HIS A 82 -8.90 -6.37 -16.50
CA HIS A 82 -9.54 -5.85 -17.70
C HIS A 82 -10.96 -6.43 -17.85
N PRO A 83 -11.96 -5.74 -18.42
CA PRO A 83 -13.34 -6.22 -18.43
C PRO A 83 -13.54 -7.45 -19.31
N ASP A 84 -12.64 -7.69 -20.26
CA ASP A 84 -12.60 -8.90 -21.06
C ASP A 84 -11.81 -10.05 -20.40
N SER A 85 -11.29 -9.82 -19.18
CA SER A 85 -10.55 -10.82 -18.44
C SER A 85 -11.40 -12.05 -18.25
N ARG A 86 -10.86 -13.19 -18.66
CA ARG A 86 -11.50 -14.47 -18.40
C ARG A 86 -10.90 -15.09 -17.14
N PRO A 87 -11.66 -15.89 -16.38
CA PRO A 87 -11.15 -16.53 -15.17
C PRO A 87 -9.91 -17.40 -15.40
N ASP A 88 -9.79 -18.00 -16.60
CA ASP A 88 -8.69 -18.87 -17.02
C ASP A 88 -7.46 -18.11 -17.56
N LEU A 89 -7.65 -16.85 -17.99
CA LEU A 89 -6.61 -15.97 -18.53
C LEU A 89 -6.84 -14.55 -18.00
N PRO A 90 -6.45 -14.28 -16.74
CA PRO A 90 -6.64 -12.96 -16.15
C PRO A 90 -5.76 -11.95 -16.87
N GLN A 91 -6.39 -10.94 -17.49
CA GLN A 91 -5.71 -9.84 -18.15
C GLN A 91 -5.74 -8.63 -17.22
N TRP A 92 -4.58 -8.07 -16.92
CA TRP A 92 -4.55 -6.84 -16.14
C TRP A 92 -4.83 -5.65 -17.05
N ARG A 93 -5.50 -4.63 -16.51
CA ARG A 93 -5.55 -3.34 -17.21
C ARG A 93 -4.19 -2.68 -17.17
N TRP A 94 -3.87 -2.10 -18.31
CA TRP A 94 -2.65 -1.37 -18.58
C TRP A 94 -3.02 -0.03 -19.18
N TYR A 95 -2.23 0.99 -18.86
CA TYR A 95 -2.48 2.37 -19.25
C TYR A 95 -1.20 2.99 -19.80
N ASP A 96 -1.34 3.79 -20.84
CA ASP A 96 -0.22 4.53 -21.44
C ASP A 96 0.25 5.69 -20.54
N ASN A 97 -0.62 6.15 -19.62
CA ASN A 97 -0.39 7.29 -18.74
C ASN A 97 -0.43 6.86 -17.25
N PRO A 98 0.62 7.14 -16.45
CA PRO A 98 0.64 6.86 -15.01
C PRO A 98 -0.49 7.57 -14.24
N VAL A 99 -0.87 8.79 -14.63
CA VAL A 99 -1.98 9.54 -14.00
C VAL A 99 -3.31 8.83 -14.26
N GLU A 100 -3.49 8.24 -15.44
CA GLU A 100 -4.69 7.47 -15.75
C GLU A 100 -4.74 6.16 -14.97
N ALA A 101 -3.61 5.47 -14.84
CA ALA A 101 -3.52 4.29 -13.97
C ALA A 101 -3.83 4.64 -12.51
N PHE A 102 -3.32 5.76 -12.01
CA PHE A 102 -3.61 6.25 -10.66
C PHE A 102 -5.08 6.66 -10.49
N LYS A 103 -5.69 7.31 -11.49
CA LYS A 103 -7.13 7.62 -11.48
C LYS A 103 -7.97 6.35 -11.26
N ASN A 104 -7.70 5.29 -12.01
CA ASN A 104 -8.45 4.04 -11.88
C ASN A 104 -8.20 3.37 -10.51
N LEU A 105 -6.96 3.38 -10.02
CA LEU A 105 -6.64 2.95 -8.66
C LEU A 105 -7.47 3.71 -7.62
N TRP A 106 -7.49 5.04 -7.73
CA TRP A 106 -8.24 5.91 -6.83
C TRP A 106 -9.73 5.57 -6.82
N GLU A 107 -10.34 5.43 -7.99
CA GLU A 107 -11.77 5.08 -8.11
C GLU A 107 -12.08 3.66 -7.63
N SER A 108 -11.15 2.71 -7.77
CA SER A 108 -11.32 1.35 -7.23
C SER A 108 -11.40 1.32 -5.69
N ILE A 109 -10.70 2.25 -5.03
CA ILE A 109 -10.65 2.36 -3.57
C ILE A 109 -11.77 3.26 -3.03
N ASN A 110 -12.04 4.38 -3.70
CA ASN A 110 -12.94 5.44 -3.20
C ASN A 110 -14.32 5.45 -3.89
N GLY A 111 -14.53 4.56 -4.86
CA GLY A 111 -15.77 4.45 -5.63
C GLY A 111 -15.71 5.18 -6.97
N ALA A 112 -16.54 4.73 -7.91
CA ALA A 112 -16.66 5.32 -9.25
C ALA A 112 -17.08 6.80 -9.19
N GLY A 113 -16.45 7.65 -9.99
CA GLY A 113 -16.71 9.10 -10.03
C GLY A 113 -16.05 9.88 -8.88
N SER A 114 -15.29 9.23 -8.01
CA SER A 114 -14.55 9.91 -6.93
C SER A 114 -13.40 10.77 -7.45
N TRP A 115 -12.86 10.46 -8.64
CA TRP A 115 -11.84 11.28 -9.28
C TRP A 115 -12.38 12.65 -9.74
N ASP A 116 -13.59 12.66 -10.31
CA ASP A 116 -14.19 13.85 -10.90
C ASP A 116 -14.66 14.85 -9.82
N GLN A 117 -14.90 14.39 -8.59
CA GLN A 117 -15.15 15.25 -7.43
C GLN A 117 -13.94 16.14 -7.09
N ASN A 118 -12.76 15.75 -7.57
CA ASN A 118 -11.50 16.43 -7.37
C ASN A 118 -11.24 16.85 -5.90
N PRO A 119 -11.34 15.96 -4.90
CA PRO A 119 -11.22 16.33 -3.49
C PRO A 119 -9.82 16.87 -3.15
N TRP A 120 -9.75 17.61 -2.04
CA TRP A 120 -8.47 17.91 -1.39
C TRP A 120 -7.97 16.66 -0.67
N VAL A 121 -6.71 16.31 -0.91
CA VAL A 121 -6.04 15.15 -0.33
C VAL A 121 -4.76 15.57 0.39
N TRP A 122 -4.35 14.74 1.34
CA TRP A 122 -3.04 14.83 1.96
C TRP A 122 -2.05 14.03 1.13
N VAL A 123 -0.95 14.66 0.74
CA VAL A 123 0.18 13.97 0.14
C VAL A 123 1.28 13.85 1.19
N ILE A 124 1.73 12.61 1.38
CA ILE A 124 2.70 12.24 2.40
C ILE A 124 3.91 11.65 1.69
N GLU A 125 5.01 12.39 1.76
CA GLU A 125 6.29 11.91 1.26
C GLU A 125 7.05 11.25 2.41
N PHE A 126 7.70 10.13 2.13
CA PHE A 126 8.46 9.40 3.15
C PHE A 126 9.69 8.73 2.55
N ARG A 127 10.66 8.45 3.41
CA ARG A 127 11.80 7.60 3.10
C ARG A 127 11.86 6.39 4.04
N ARG A 128 12.35 5.27 3.53
CA ARG A 128 12.60 4.09 4.35
C ARG A 128 13.82 4.33 5.24
N VAL A 129 13.70 3.99 6.51
CA VAL A 129 14.80 3.96 7.47
C VAL A 129 15.32 2.52 7.55
N GLU A 130 16.62 2.34 7.35
CA GLU A 130 17.28 1.07 7.66
C GLU A 130 17.36 0.90 9.16
N GLN A 131 16.83 -0.22 9.66
CA GLN A 131 16.87 -0.51 11.08
C GLN A 131 18.29 -0.99 11.41
N GLN A 132 19.06 -0.19 12.15
CA GLN A 132 20.32 -0.66 12.71
C GLN A 132 19.98 -1.81 13.65
N ALA A 133 20.51 -3.00 13.34
CA ALA A 133 20.50 -4.09 14.30
C ALA A 133 21.40 -3.66 15.47
N GLU A 134 20.80 -3.26 16.59
CA GLU A 134 21.52 -3.20 17.86
C GLU A 134 21.98 -4.62 18.16
N ILE A 135 23.23 -4.93 17.82
CA ILE A 135 23.93 -6.08 18.35
C ILE A 135 24.19 -5.72 19.82
N ALA A 136 23.27 -6.13 20.69
CA ALA A 136 23.51 -6.12 22.12
C ALA A 136 24.72 -7.03 22.39
N ALA A 137 25.83 -6.42 22.81
CA ALA A 137 27.04 -7.08 23.30
C ALA A 137 26.83 -7.60 24.73
#